data_AF-X0YUR6-F1
#
_entry.id   AF-X0YUR6-F1
#
_cell.length_a   1.000
_cell.length_b   1.000
_cell.length_c   1.000
_cell.angle_alpha   90.00
_cell.angle_beta   90.00
_cell.angle_gamma   90.00
#
_symmetry.space_group_name_H-M   'P 1'
#
loop_
_entity.id
_entity.type
_entity.pdbx_description
1 polymer ?
#
loop_
_entity_poly.entity_id
_entity_poly.type
_entity_poly.pdbx_seq_one_letter_code
_entity_poly.pdbx_strand_id
1 'polypeptide(L)' 'LPKTFIKSENENPWTPQDIINHSNALADHNTLADLHKIKHKTLIIAGEKDRLTPIISSEQVHIKIPNSILETIPGKK' A
#
# COMPACT_ATOMS: atom_id res chain seq x y z
N LEU A 1 22.14 -3.73 -14.24
CA LEU A 1 20.89 -3.19 -13.67
C LEU A 1 20.25 -2.30 -14.74
N PRO A 2 19.11 -2.67 -15.33
CA PRO A 2 18.52 -1.87 -16.40
C PRO A 2 17.99 -0.56 -15.81
N LYS A 3 18.23 0.52 -16.56
CA LYS A 3 17.90 1.91 -16.23
C LYS A 3 16.40 2.05 -15.97
N THR A 4 16.05 2.60 -14.82
CA THR A 4 14.68 2.90 -14.39
C THR A 4 14.00 3.90 -15.34
N PHE A 5 12.85 3.49 -15.90
CA PHE A 5 11.88 4.38 -16.52
C PHE A 5 11.10 5.12 -15.41
N ILE A 6 11.66 6.21 -14.90
CA ILE A 6 10.87 7.18 -14.13
C ILE A 6 10.97 8.48 -14.92
N LYS A 7 10.00 8.70 -15.82
CA LYS A 7 9.78 10.04 -16.36
C LYS A 7 9.38 10.93 -15.18
N SER A 8 10.03 12.09 -15.06
CA SER A 8 9.72 13.01 -13.98
C SER A 8 8.27 13.46 -14.06
N GLU A 9 7.63 13.77 -12.92
CA GLU A 9 6.24 14.29 -12.88
C GLU A 9 6.05 15.54 -13.76
N ASN A 10 7.14 16.25 -14.07
CA ASN A 10 7.15 17.40 -14.98
C ASN A 10 6.87 17.03 -16.45
N GLU A 11 7.07 15.78 -16.84
CA GLU A 11 6.86 15.31 -18.23
C GLU A 11 5.45 14.74 -18.46
N ASN A 12 4.74 14.35 -17.40
CA ASN A 12 3.38 13.80 -17.49
C ASN A 12 2.63 14.02 -16.16
N PRO A 13 2.09 15.22 -15.93
CA PRO A 13 1.39 15.52 -14.68
C PRO A 13 0.09 14.72 -14.59
N TRP A 14 -0.31 14.40 -13.37
CA TRP A 14 -1.59 13.77 -13.09
C TRP A 14 -2.73 14.67 -13.56
N THR A 15 -3.67 14.09 -14.30
CA THR A 15 -4.91 14.77 -14.67
C THR A 15 -5.97 14.59 -13.56
N PRO A 16 -6.99 15.45 -13.50
CA PRO A 16 -8.15 15.20 -12.63
C PRO A 16 -8.80 13.84 -12.88
N GLN A 17 -8.78 13.34 -14.12
CA GLN A 17 -9.35 12.04 -14.47
C GLN A 17 -8.55 10.89 -13.85
N ASP A 18 -7.22 11.00 -13.73
CA ASP A 18 -6.40 10.00 -13.07
C ASP A 18 -6.75 9.86 -11.59
N ILE A 19 -7.03 10.99 -10.92
CA ILE A 19 -7.48 11.01 -9.52
C ILE A 19 -8.85 10.33 -9.39
N ILE A 20 -9.78 10.61 -10.31
CA ILE A 20 -11.11 9.98 -10.34
C ILE A 20 -10.98 8.48 -10.56
N ASN A 21 -10.15 8.06 -11.51
CA ASN A 21 -9.92 6.65 -11.81
C ASN A 21 -9.32 5.92 -10.60
N HIS A 22 -8.32 6.53 -9.96
CA HIS A 22 -7.71 5.98 -8.75
C HIS A 22 -8.71 5.87 -7.59
N SER A 23 -9.52 6.92 -7.39
CA SER A 23 -10.55 6.95 -6.34
C SER A 23 -11.60 5.86 -6.56
N ASN A 24 -12.10 5.70 -7.78
CA ASN A 24 -13.09 4.67 -8.11
C ASN A 24 -12.52 3.26 -7.93
N ALA A 25 -11.26 3.04 -8.31
CA ALA A 25 -10.61 1.75 -8.13
C ALA A 25 -10.44 1.39 -6.64
N LEU A 26 -10.20 2.38 -5.78
CA LEU A 26 -10.04 2.17 -4.33
C LEU A 26 -11.37 2.10 -3.59
N ALA A 27 -12.40 2.82 -4.04
CA ALA A 27 -13.66 2.99 -3.32
C ALA A 27 -14.30 1.67 -2.88
N ASP A 28 -14.26 0.66 -3.75
CA ASP A 28 -14.87 -0.64 -3.52
C ASP A 28 -13.85 -1.77 -3.28
N HIS A 29 -12.55 -1.45 -3.23
CA HIS A 29 -11.51 -2.46 -3.06
C HIS A 29 -11.33 -2.85 -1.58
N ASN A 30 -12.24 -3.70 -1.09
CA ASN A 30 -12.14 -4.29 0.24
C ASN A 30 -11.83 -5.79 0.16
N THR A 31 -10.56 -6.15 0.38
CA THR A 31 -10.07 -7.54 0.38
C THR A 31 -9.81 -8.09 1.77
N LEU A 32 -10.20 -7.37 2.83
CA LEU A 32 -9.86 -7.73 4.21
C LEU A 32 -10.42 -9.11 4.63
N ALA A 33 -11.58 -9.49 4.11
CA ALA A 33 -12.15 -10.82 4.36
C ALA A 33 -11.36 -11.94 3.69
N ASP A 34 -10.66 -11.65 2.60
CA ASP A 34 -9.98 -12.63 1.75
C ASP A 34 -8.50 -12.85 2.09
N LEU A 35 -7.92 -12.01 2.95
CA LEU A 35 -6.49 -12.08 3.29
C LEU A 35 -6.03 -13.44 3.83
N HIS A 36 -6.92 -14.18 4.50
CA HIS A 36 -6.66 -15.53 4.98
C HIS A 36 -6.38 -16.55 3.85
N LYS A 37 -6.76 -16.22 2.61
CA LYS A 37 -6.49 -17.03 1.42
C LYS A 37 -5.01 -16.95 1.00
N ILE A 38 -4.27 -15.92 1.43
CA ILE A 38 -2.84 -15.78 1.15
C ILE A 38 -2.07 -16.83 1.98
N LYS A 39 -1.44 -17.78 1.30
CA LYS A 39 -0.66 -18.87 1.94
C LYS A 39 0.85 -18.66 1.89
N HIS A 40 1.31 -17.83 0.96
CA HIS A 40 2.73 -17.53 0.78
C HIS A 40 3.24 -16.68 1.94
N LYS A 41 4.55 -16.77 2.20
CA LYS A 41 5.22 -15.87 3.14
C LYS A 41 5.08 -14.44 2.64
N THR A 42 4.60 -13.54 3.49
CA THR A 42 4.32 -12.15 3.11
C THR A 42 5.08 -11.21 4.02
N LEU A 43 5.73 -10.21 3.44
CA LEU A 43 6.28 -9.08 4.18
C LEU A 43 5.33 -7.89 4.04
N ILE A 44 4.96 -7.29 5.16
CA ILE A 44 4.16 -6.07 5.25
C ILE A 44 5.09 -5.00 5.79
N ILE A 45 5.18 -3.88 5.07
CA ILE A 45 6.02 -2.73 5.47
C ILE A 45 5.08 -1.57 5.75
N ALA A 46 5.15 -1.00 6.96
CA ALA A 46 4.29 0.10 7.39
C ALA A 46 5.11 1.30 7.87
N GLY A 47 4.60 2.52 7.67
CA GLY A 47 5.20 3.72 8.27
C GLY A 47 4.51 4.09 9.59
N GLU A 48 5.26 4.36 10.65
CA GLU A 48 4.69 4.78 11.95
C GLU A 48 3.86 6.07 11.85
N LYS A 49 4.24 6.95 10.92
CA LYS A 49 3.64 8.27 10.72
C LYS A 49 2.94 8.41 9.37
N ASP A 50 2.59 7.29 8.73
CA ASP A 50 1.83 7.33 7.49
C ASP A 50 0.42 7.88 7.77
N ARG A 51 0.12 9.01 7.13
CA ARG A 51 -1.15 9.74 7.30
C ARG A 51 -2.27 9.22 6.41
N LEU A 52 -1.93 8.56 5.29
CA LEU A 52 -2.90 8.06 4.31
C LEU A 52 -3.26 6.60 4.62
N THR A 53 -2.27 5.80 5.02
CA THR A 53 -2.45 4.40 5.43
C THR A 53 -1.99 4.23 6.87
N PRO A 54 -2.84 4.51 7.88
CA PRO A 54 -2.46 4.39 9.28
C PRO A 54 -1.94 2.98 9.60
N ILE A 55 -0.96 2.90 10.49
CA ILE A 55 -0.31 1.63 10.92
C ILE A 55 -1.32 0.54 11.30
N ILE A 56 -2.43 0.92 11.93
CA ILE A 56 -3.53 0.02 12.33
C ILE A 56 -4.06 -0.79 11.14
N SER A 57 -4.10 -0.20 9.94
CA SER A 57 -4.52 -0.92 8.73
C SER A 57 -3.55 -2.04 8.38
N SER A 58 -2.25 -1.80 8.51
CA SER A 58 -1.20 -2.81 8.27
C SER A 58 -1.19 -3.89 9.34
N GLU A 59 -1.45 -3.54 10.60
CA GLU A 59 -1.63 -4.50 11.69
C GLU A 59 -2.82 -5.44 11.43
N GLN A 60 -3.95 -4.91 10.95
CA GLN A 60 -5.10 -5.73 10.57
C GLN A 60 -4.79 -6.69 9.42
N VAL A 61 -4.00 -6.26 8.44
CA VAL A 61 -3.52 -7.13 7.35
C VAL A 61 -2.62 -8.24 7.92
N HIS A 62 -1.68 -7.89 8.80
CA HIS A 62 -0.76 -8.83 9.44
C HIS A 62 -1.51 -9.91 10.23
N ILE A 63 -2.52 -9.51 11.02
CA ILE A 63 -3.35 -10.44 11.80
C ILE A 63 -4.06 -11.47 10.90
N LYS A 64 -4.48 -11.08 9.70
CA LYS A 64 -5.30 -11.92 8.82
C LYS A 64 -4.50 -12.76 7.83
N ILE A 65 -3.24 -12.42 7.56
CA ILE A 65 -2.35 -13.23 6.72
C ILE A 65 -1.55 -14.18 7.63
N PRO A 66 -1.79 -15.51 7.58
CA PRO A 66 -1.26 -16.46 8.56
C PRO A 66 0.26 -16.57 8.61
N ASN A 67 0.97 -16.23 7.52
CA ASN A 67 2.43 -16.35 7.41
C ASN A 67 3.09 -15.00 7.09
N SER A 68 2.58 -13.92 7.67
CA SER A 68 3.11 -12.58 7.43
C SER A 68 4.14 -12.15 8.47
N ILE A 69 4.99 -11.21 8.08
CA ILE A 69 5.91 -10.45 8.93
C ILE A 69 5.54 -8.98 8.76
N LEU A 70 5.40 -8.23 9.85
CA LEU A 70 5.20 -6.79 9.83
C LEU A 70 6.48 -6.08 10.25
N GLU A 71 7.01 -5.24 9.36
CA GLU A 71 8.16 -4.37 9.63
C GLU A 71 7.69 -2.91 9.58
N THR A 72 8.00 -2.17 10.65
CA THR A 72 7.58 -0.77 10.78
C THR A 72 8.77 0.17 10.60
N ILE A 73 8.62 1.17 9.75
CA ILE A 73 9.62 2.21 9.51
C ILE A 73 9.28 3.45 10.37
N PRO A 74 10.20 3.88 11.25
CA PRO A 74 9.96 5.04 12.09
C PRO A 74 9.93 6.32 11.26
N GLY A 75 8.94 7.18 11.54
CA GLY A 75 8.86 8.50 10.93
C GLY A 75 9.83 9.48 11.61
N LYS A 76 10.53 10.31 10.83
CA LYS A 76 11.33 11.40 11.40
C LYS A 76 10.45 12.35 12.23
N LYS A 77 11.00 12.87 13.34
CA LYS A 77 10.34 13.89 14.18
C LYS A 77 10.14 15.18 13.41
#